data_AF-A0A968I8F2-F1
#
_entry.id   AF-A0A968I8F2-F1
#
_cell.length_a   1.000
_cell.length_b   1.000
_cell.length_c   1.000
_cell.angle_alpha   90.00
_cell.angle_beta   90.00
_cell.angle_gamma   90.00
#
_symmetry.space_group_name_H-M   'P 1'
#
loop_
_entity.id
_entity.type
_entity.pdbx_description
1 polymer ?
#
loop_
_entity_poly.entity_id
_entity_poly.type
_entity_poly.pdbx_seq_one_letter_code
_entity_poly.pdbx_strand_id
1 'polypeptide(L)'
;MKRTLWMMVLVSSLALAAGTLQDAQTQYTGGDFKEAAETAAGLNTAPGWTLAAKANSIYASTQPTAKQEPLYVTSEKYARTAVKLDEKNSDGYFEIARALGRLSQLRGVLAALTQGLGNQIRDNLEKSLKYDAQNASAMVAYGLWHAEIVGKGVAFLYGADSARGIKYFQRAIEIEPKVIIHRVEFARGMTLIDKKSI
;
A
#
# COMPACT_ATOMS: atom_id res chain seq x y z
N MET A 1 -10.60 71.83 -15.81
CA MET A 1 -10.94 70.42 -16.13
C MET A 1 -9.67 69.58 -15.97
N LYS A 2 -9.52 68.82 -14.87
CA LYS A 2 -8.37 67.94 -14.63
C LYS A 2 -8.85 66.48 -14.77
N ARG A 3 -8.31 65.74 -15.74
CA ARG A 3 -8.60 64.32 -15.96
C ARG A 3 -7.56 63.49 -15.21
N THR A 4 -7.97 62.85 -14.13
CA THR A 4 -7.17 61.83 -13.43
C THR A 4 -7.38 60.49 -14.10
N LEU A 5 -6.32 59.97 -14.72
CA LEU A 5 -6.29 58.66 -15.36
C LEU A 5 -5.99 57.61 -14.27
N TRP A 6 -6.96 56.75 -13.97
CA TRP A 6 -6.76 55.61 -13.08
C TRP A 6 -6.13 54.45 -13.87
N MET A 7 -4.90 54.09 -13.52
CA MET A 7 -4.20 52.94 -14.08
C MET A 7 -4.56 51.72 -13.24
N MET A 8 -5.46 50.86 -13.74
CA MET A 8 -5.74 49.55 -13.14
C MET A 8 -4.59 48.59 -13.47
N VAL A 9 -3.84 48.18 -12.45
CA VAL A 9 -2.88 47.08 -12.55
C VAL A 9 -3.65 45.76 -12.42
N LEU A 10 -3.74 45.03 -13.54
CA LEU A 10 -4.23 43.65 -13.57
C LEU A 10 -3.14 42.73 -13.03
N VAL A 11 -3.29 42.28 -11.79
CA VAL A 11 -2.49 41.18 -11.24
C VAL A 11 -3.10 39.88 -11.74
N SER A 12 -2.54 39.30 -12.80
CA SER A 12 -2.88 37.94 -13.23
C SER A 12 -2.18 36.95 -12.31
N SER A 13 -2.92 36.35 -11.37
CA SER A 13 -2.44 35.20 -10.63
C SER A 13 -2.35 34.00 -11.57
N LEU A 14 -1.13 33.52 -11.87
CA LEU A 14 -0.95 32.17 -12.40
C LEU A 14 -1.44 31.20 -11.34
N ALA A 15 -2.64 30.66 -11.52
CA ALA A 15 -3.03 29.45 -10.83
C ALA A 15 -2.11 28.34 -11.35
N LEU A 16 -1.20 27.83 -10.51
CA LEU A 16 -0.63 26.52 -10.78
C LEU A 16 -1.82 25.56 -10.87
N ALA A 17 -2.02 24.94 -12.03
CA ALA A 17 -3.04 23.92 -12.18
C ALA A 17 -2.74 22.83 -11.15
N ALA A 18 -3.63 22.66 -10.17
CA ALA A 18 -3.56 21.53 -9.27
C ALA A 18 -3.58 20.26 -10.14
N GLY A 19 -2.59 19.38 -9.97
CA GLY A 19 -2.52 18.13 -10.74
C GLY A 19 -3.81 17.31 -10.57
N THR A 20 -4.09 16.42 -11.51
CA THR A 20 -5.25 15.53 -11.48
C THR A 20 -4.85 14.12 -11.04
N LEU A 21 -5.85 13.28 -10.71
CA LEU A 21 -5.60 11.86 -10.46
C LEU A 21 -5.02 11.15 -11.70
N GLN A 22 -5.42 11.59 -12.90
CA GLN A 22 -4.90 11.06 -14.15
C GLN A 22 -3.43 11.41 -14.36
N ASP A 23 -3.01 12.63 -13.96
CA ASP A 23 -1.59 13.04 -14.03
C ASP A 23 -0.74 12.18 -13.10
N ALA A 24 -1.19 12.01 -11.85
CA ALA A 24 -0.52 11.13 -10.89
C ALA A 24 -0.47 9.67 -11.37
N GLN A 25 -1.54 9.18 -11.99
CA GLN A 25 -1.57 7.82 -12.56
C GLN A 25 -0.60 7.67 -13.72
N THR A 26 -0.46 8.71 -14.56
CA THR A 26 0.48 8.74 -15.68
C THR A 26 1.92 8.69 -15.18
N GLN A 27 2.26 9.52 -14.19
CA GLN A 27 3.55 9.49 -13.48
C GLN A 27 3.82 8.10 -12.88
N TYR A 28 2.83 7.53 -12.19
CA TYR A 28 2.94 6.20 -11.60
C TYR A 28 3.26 5.13 -12.65
N THR A 29 2.55 5.13 -13.78
CA THR A 29 2.81 4.17 -14.87
C THR A 29 4.12 4.44 -15.61
N GLY A 30 4.60 5.68 -15.62
CA GLY A 30 5.89 6.08 -16.17
C GLY A 30 7.09 5.69 -15.30
N GLY A 31 6.84 5.35 -14.02
CA GLY A 31 7.90 5.02 -13.06
C GLY A 31 8.35 6.20 -12.20
N ASP A 32 7.73 7.37 -12.35
CA ASP A 32 7.98 8.59 -11.57
C ASP A 32 7.28 8.51 -10.21
N PHE A 33 7.63 7.50 -9.42
CA PHE A 33 6.86 7.10 -8.23
C PHE A 33 6.85 8.16 -7.12
N LYS A 34 7.91 8.95 -6.99
CA LYS A 34 7.99 10.01 -5.97
C LYS A 34 7.05 11.15 -6.35
N GLU A 35 7.10 11.60 -7.60
CA GLU A 35 6.27 12.65 -8.18
C GLU A 35 4.80 12.23 -8.19
N ALA A 36 4.52 10.97 -8.53
CA ALA A 36 3.18 10.39 -8.46
C ALA A 36 2.62 10.44 -7.03
N ALA A 37 3.46 10.11 -6.03
CA ALA A 37 3.03 10.16 -4.63
C ALA A 37 2.71 11.59 -4.17
N GLU A 38 3.58 12.55 -4.50
CA GLU A 38 3.40 13.96 -4.16
C GLU A 38 2.16 14.56 -4.84
N THR A 39 1.99 14.29 -6.14
CA THR A 39 0.83 14.76 -6.91
C THR A 39 -0.46 14.16 -6.37
N ALA A 40 -0.51 12.84 -6.17
CA ALA A 40 -1.71 12.14 -5.69
C ALA A 40 -2.09 12.56 -4.25
N ALA A 41 -1.11 12.75 -3.37
CA ALA A 41 -1.32 13.25 -2.01
C ALA A 41 -1.90 14.67 -2.02
N GLY A 42 -1.42 15.53 -2.92
CA GLY A 42 -1.88 16.92 -3.08
C GLY A 42 -3.37 17.04 -3.45
N LEU A 43 -3.96 15.99 -4.02
CA LEU A 43 -5.39 15.98 -4.38
C LEU A 43 -6.31 15.97 -3.16
N ASN A 44 -5.84 15.51 -2.01
CA ASN A 44 -6.62 15.39 -0.78
C ASN A 44 -7.92 14.57 -0.93
N THR A 45 -7.95 13.59 -1.83
CA THR A 45 -9.08 12.67 -2.05
C THR A 45 -8.71 11.24 -1.63
N ALA A 46 -9.70 10.41 -1.27
CA ALA A 46 -9.44 9.02 -0.91
C ALA A 46 -8.66 8.23 -2.01
N PRO A 47 -9.02 8.31 -3.31
CA PRO A 47 -8.24 7.67 -4.37
C PRO A 47 -6.82 8.25 -4.51
N GLY A 48 -6.67 9.57 -4.35
CA GLY A 48 -5.36 10.22 -4.36
C GLY A 48 -4.45 9.71 -3.24
N TRP A 49 -4.96 9.60 -2.02
CA TRP A 49 -4.20 9.05 -0.89
C TRP A 49 -3.86 7.57 -1.05
N THR A 50 -4.77 6.76 -1.61
CA THR A 50 -4.49 5.35 -1.94
C THR A 50 -3.34 5.25 -2.95
N LEU A 51 -3.40 6.01 -4.06
CA LEU A 51 -2.34 6.03 -5.06
C LEU A 51 -1.02 6.55 -4.48
N ALA A 52 -1.07 7.57 -3.62
CA ALA A 52 0.11 8.10 -2.94
C ALA A 52 0.79 7.05 -2.05
N ALA A 53 0.01 6.28 -1.29
CA ALA A 53 0.54 5.21 -0.45
C ALA A 53 1.27 4.14 -1.27
N LYS A 54 0.64 3.72 -2.38
CA LYS A 54 1.19 2.73 -3.32
C LYS A 54 2.48 3.22 -3.96
N ALA A 55 2.42 4.41 -4.57
CA ALA A 55 3.55 5.04 -5.26
C ALA A 55 4.74 5.26 -4.31
N ASN A 56 4.50 5.85 -3.14
CA ASN A 56 5.56 6.16 -2.18
C ASN A 56 6.23 4.89 -1.62
N SER A 57 5.52 3.78 -1.50
CA SER A 57 6.15 2.53 -1.10
C SER A 57 6.96 1.85 -2.19
N ILE A 58 6.55 1.97 -3.46
CA ILE A 58 7.37 1.49 -4.56
C ILE A 58 8.64 2.34 -4.62
N TYR A 59 8.51 3.67 -4.52
CA TYR A 59 9.65 4.56 -4.34
C TYR A 59 10.53 4.14 -3.16
N ALA A 60 9.96 3.84 -1.99
CA ALA A 60 10.72 3.35 -0.83
C ALA A 60 11.54 2.11 -1.17
N SER A 61 10.99 1.17 -1.94
CA SER A 61 11.69 -0.06 -2.31
C SER A 61 12.90 0.15 -3.22
N THR A 62 12.99 1.29 -3.92
CA THR A 62 14.14 1.65 -4.76
C THR A 62 15.23 2.40 -3.98
N GLN A 63 14.95 2.81 -2.74
CA GLN A 63 15.91 3.54 -1.91
C GLN A 63 16.84 2.58 -1.15
N PRO A 64 18.06 3.05 -0.78
CA PRO A 64 18.93 2.31 0.14
C PRO A 64 18.20 1.95 1.44
N THR A 65 18.44 0.76 1.98
CA THR A 65 17.75 0.22 3.17
C THR A 65 17.66 1.21 4.33
N ALA A 66 18.74 1.96 4.59
CA ALA A 66 18.81 2.96 5.66
C ALA A 66 17.82 4.13 5.50
N LYS A 67 17.24 4.34 4.30
CA LYS A 67 16.26 5.38 4.00
C LYS A 67 14.83 4.86 3.87
N GLN A 68 14.62 3.54 3.89
CA GLN A 68 13.32 2.95 3.55
C GLN A 68 12.28 3.11 4.66
N GLU A 69 12.67 2.94 5.92
CA GLU A 69 11.73 2.96 7.05
C GLU A 69 10.86 4.23 7.11
N PRO A 70 11.43 5.46 7.09
CA PRO A 70 10.60 6.67 7.13
C PRO A 70 9.64 6.78 5.93
N LEU A 71 10.02 6.26 4.76
CA LEU A 71 9.15 6.25 3.59
C LEU A 71 7.99 5.26 3.75
N TYR A 72 8.21 4.10 4.37
CA TYR A 72 7.11 3.18 4.67
C TYR A 72 6.19 3.72 5.77
N VAL A 73 6.70 4.44 6.77
CA VAL A 73 5.86 5.18 7.73
C VAL A 73 4.98 6.21 7.02
N THR A 74 5.53 6.96 6.06
CA THR A 74 4.75 7.90 5.24
C THR A 74 3.70 7.17 4.40
N SER A 75 4.04 6.03 3.82
CA SER A 75 3.09 5.22 3.04
C SER A 75 1.91 4.73 3.88
N GLU A 76 2.19 4.26 5.10
CA GLU A 76 1.15 3.88 6.06
C GLU A 76 0.24 5.07 6.39
N LYS A 77 0.82 6.25 6.65
CA LYS A 77 0.07 7.48 6.93
C LYS A 77 -0.85 7.87 5.76
N TYR A 78 -0.38 7.77 4.52
CA TYR A 78 -1.19 8.04 3.33
C TYR A 78 -2.37 7.06 3.26
N ALA A 79 -2.11 5.76 3.40
CA ALA A 79 -3.16 4.74 3.34
C ALA A 79 -4.20 4.90 4.47
N ARG A 80 -3.75 5.25 5.69
CA ARG A 80 -4.65 5.58 6.82
C ARG A 80 -5.49 6.82 6.56
N THR A 81 -4.94 7.81 5.86
CA THR A 81 -5.70 9.00 5.44
C THR A 81 -6.77 8.62 4.42
N ALA A 82 -6.44 7.74 3.46
CA ALA A 82 -7.38 7.25 2.47
C ALA A 82 -8.60 6.57 3.10
N VAL A 83 -8.39 5.63 4.03
CA VAL A 83 -9.50 4.92 4.71
C VAL A 83 -10.28 5.79 5.69
N LYS A 84 -9.69 6.89 6.17
CA LYS A 84 -10.42 7.87 6.99
C LYS A 84 -11.39 8.71 6.15
N LEU A 85 -11.05 8.98 4.89
CA LEU A 85 -11.91 9.71 3.97
C LEU A 85 -12.96 8.80 3.33
N ASP A 86 -12.64 7.52 3.16
CA ASP A 86 -13.57 6.49 2.68
C ASP A 86 -13.35 5.19 3.47
N GLU A 87 -14.22 4.92 4.44
CA GLU A 87 -14.15 3.74 5.31
C GLU A 87 -14.41 2.42 4.58
N LYS A 88 -14.83 2.45 3.31
CA LYS A 88 -15.03 1.27 2.46
C LYS A 88 -13.93 1.11 1.41
N ASN A 89 -12.86 1.89 1.49
CA ASN A 89 -11.75 1.86 0.54
C ASN A 89 -10.91 0.58 0.71
N SER A 90 -11.26 -0.46 -0.05
CA SER A 90 -10.57 -1.76 -0.01
C SER A 90 -9.07 -1.64 -0.26
N ASP A 91 -8.67 -0.88 -1.29
CA ASP A 91 -7.27 -0.67 -1.62
C ASP A 91 -6.54 0.11 -0.51
N GLY A 92 -7.18 1.11 0.09
CA GLY A 92 -6.62 1.83 1.24
C GLY A 92 -6.25 0.90 2.39
N TYR A 93 -7.12 -0.06 2.73
CA TYR A 93 -6.80 -1.07 3.75
C TYR A 93 -5.66 -2.01 3.32
N PHE A 94 -5.65 -2.44 2.06
CA PHE A 94 -4.54 -3.23 1.52
C PHE A 94 -3.21 -2.46 1.61
N GLU A 95 -3.19 -1.19 1.25
CA GLU A 95 -2.00 -0.34 1.27
C GLU A 95 -1.49 -0.10 2.71
N ILE A 96 -2.37 -0.03 3.72
CA ILE A 96 -1.96 -0.06 5.14
C ILE A 96 -1.23 -1.36 5.45
N ALA A 97 -1.83 -2.51 5.14
CA ALA A 97 -1.25 -3.81 5.42
C ALA A 97 0.11 -3.99 4.73
N ARG A 98 0.22 -3.53 3.47
CA ARG A 98 1.46 -3.58 2.68
C ARG A 98 2.58 -2.75 3.32
N ALA A 99 2.29 -1.52 3.75
CA ALA A 99 3.26 -0.67 4.44
C ALA A 99 3.70 -1.29 5.79
N LEU A 100 2.76 -1.79 6.59
CA LEU A 100 3.05 -2.45 7.86
C LEU A 100 3.89 -3.73 7.68
N GLY A 101 3.62 -4.53 6.64
CA GLY A 101 4.42 -5.70 6.31
C GLY A 101 5.88 -5.35 6.00
N ARG A 102 6.11 -4.26 5.27
CA ARG A 102 7.46 -3.73 4.99
C ARG A 102 8.16 -3.22 6.25
N LEU A 103 7.44 -2.49 7.11
CA LEU A 103 7.95 -2.06 8.40
C LEU A 103 8.31 -3.25 9.30
N SER A 104 7.51 -4.31 9.28
CA SER A 104 7.81 -5.55 10.01
C SER A 104 9.10 -6.23 9.51
N GLN A 105 9.38 -6.18 8.21
CA GLN A 105 10.61 -6.73 7.63
C GLN A 105 11.85 -5.91 8.04
N LEU A 106 11.72 -4.58 8.07
CA LEU A 106 12.82 -3.67 8.42
C LEU A 106 13.13 -3.66 9.93
N ARG A 107 12.09 -3.65 10.77
CA ARG A 107 12.25 -3.56 12.24
C ARG A 107 12.58 -4.90 12.90
N GLY A 108 12.43 -6.00 12.17
CA GLY A 108 12.65 -7.35 12.66
C GLY A 108 11.52 -7.90 13.53
N VAL A 109 11.68 -9.17 13.92
CA VAL A 109 10.62 -9.96 14.56
C VAL A 109 10.21 -9.40 15.91
N LEU A 110 11.17 -9.00 16.76
CA LEU A 110 10.89 -8.52 18.11
C LEU A 110 9.99 -7.27 18.08
N ALA A 111 10.34 -6.28 17.26
CA ALA A 111 9.55 -5.06 17.13
C ALA A 111 8.17 -5.32 16.51
N ALA A 112 8.08 -6.24 15.55
CA ALA A 112 6.82 -6.61 14.93
C ALA A 112 5.84 -7.25 15.94
N LEU A 113 6.36 -8.05 16.88
CA LEU A 113 5.59 -8.65 17.96
C LEU A 113 5.15 -7.59 18.98
N THR A 114 6.08 -6.77 19.49
CA THR A 114 5.75 -5.76 20.52
C THR A 114 4.81 -4.68 20.03
N GLN A 115 4.85 -4.33 18.75
CA GLN A 115 3.93 -3.36 18.13
C GLN A 115 2.64 -4.01 17.60
N GLY A 116 2.47 -5.33 17.75
CA GLY A 116 1.28 -6.04 17.28
C GLY A 116 1.08 -5.98 15.76
N LEU A 117 2.14 -5.82 14.97
CA LEU A 117 2.05 -5.63 13.53
C LEU A 117 1.37 -6.81 12.84
N GLY A 118 1.59 -8.04 13.33
CA GLY A 118 0.95 -9.24 12.78
C GLY A 118 -0.58 -9.16 12.79
N ASN A 119 -1.18 -8.73 13.90
CA ASN A 119 -2.63 -8.57 13.99
C ASN A 119 -3.11 -7.40 13.14
N GLN A 120 -2.40 -6.26 13.17
CA GLN A 120 -2.77 -5.11 12.34
C GLN A 120 -2.76 -5.44 10.85
N ILE A 121 -1.77 -6.18 10.37
CA ILE A 121 -1.71 -6.63 8.96
C ILE A 121 -2.93 -7.49 8.64
N ARG A 122 -3.21 -8.53 9.45
CA ARG A 122 -4.38 -9.41 9.26
C ARG A 122 -5.68 -8.60 9.21
N ASP A 123 -5.92 -7.76 10.22
CA ASP A 123 -7.20 -7.07 10.37
C ASP A 123 -7.45 -6.08 9.21
N ASN A 124 -6.40 -5.46 8.67
CA ASN A 124 -6.52 -4.61 7.48
C ASN A 124 -6.76 -5.44 6.20
N LEU A 125 -6.12 -6.60 6.04
CA LEU A 125 -6.37 -7.49 4.90
C LEU A 125 -7.79 -8.06 4.92
N GLU A 126 -8.30 -8.44 6.09
CA GLU A 126 -9.68 -8.87 6.26
C GLU A 126 -10.68 -7.76 5.93
N LYS A 127 -10.42 -6.51 6.35
CA LYS A 127 -11.24 -5.36 5.95
C LYS A 127 -11.18 -5.10 4.45
N SER A 128 -9.99 -5.15 3.84
CA SER A 128 -9.82 -5.00 2.40
C SER A 128 -10.69 -6.01 1.63
N LEU A 129 -10.60 -7.30 2.00
CA LEU A 129 -11.38 -8.38 1.37
C LEU A 129 -12.87 -8.35 1.73
N LYS A 130 -13.24 -7.76 2.87
CA LYS A 130 -14.65 -7.51 3.22
C LYS A 130 -15.29 -6.50 2.26
N TYR A 131 -14.56 -5.45 1.90
CA TYR A 131 -15.07 -4.39 1.02
C TYR A 131 -14.92 -4.70 -0.46
N ASP A 132 -13.90 -5.45 -0.83
CA ASP A 132 -13.76 -6.04 -2.16
C ASP A 132 -13.18 -7.45 -2.07
N ALA A 133 -14.08 -8.44 -2.17
CA ALA A 133 -13.74 -9.85 -2.17
C ALA A 133 -12.99 -10.30 -3.44
N GLN A 134 -12.80 -9.43 -4.43
CA GLN A 134 -12.02 -9.70 -5.64
C GLN A 134 -10.67 -8.98 -5.66
N ASN A 135 -10.28 -8.31 -4.57
CA ASN A 135 -8.98 -7.65 -4.47
C ASN A 135 -7.84 -8.69 -4.45
N ALA A 136 -7.31 -9.02 -5.63
CA ALA A 136 -6.28 -10.03 -5.81
C ALA A 136 -4.98 -9.68 -5.06
N SER A 137 -4.63 -8.40 -4.98
CA SER A 137 -3.45 -7.95 -4.25
C SER A 137 -3.58 -8.19 -2.75
N ALA A 138 -4.76 -7.92 -2.18
CA ALA A 138 -5.06 -8.24 -0.78
C ALA A 138 -5.06 -9.75 -0.51
N MET A 139 -5.58 -10.56 -1.44
CA MET A 139 -5.50 -12.02 -1.33
C MET A 139 -4.06 -12.52 -1.29
N VAL A 140 -3.19 -12.06 -2.20
CA VAL A 140 -1.77 -12.44 -2.21
C VAL A 140 -1.09 -12.05 -0.90
N ALA A 141 -1.31 -10.83 -0.42
CA ALA A 141 -0.77 -10.39 0.87
C ALA A 141 -1.29 -11.22 2.05
N TYR A 142 -2.55 -11.66 2.02
CA TYR A 142 -3.11 -12.51 3.08
C TYR A 142 -2.58 -13.95 3.01
N GLY A 143 -2.37 -14.46 1.79
CA GLY A 143 -1.63 -15.69 1.55
C GLY A 143 -0.24 -15.66 2.16
N LEU A 144 0.49 -14.56 1.93
CA LEU A 144 1.83 -14.37 2.46
C LEU A 144 1.84 -14.24 3.98
N TRP A 145 0.88 -13.52 4.56
CA TRP A 145 0.73 -13.42 6.02
C TRP A 145 0.53 -14.80 6.65
N HIS A 146 -0.37 -15.62 6.10
CA HIS A 146 -0.55 -17.00 6.57
C HIS A 146 0.74 -17.80 6.48
N ALA A 147 1.43 -17.74 5.34
CA ALA A 147 2.68 -18.46 5.12
C ALA A 147 3.80 -18.03 6.08
N GLU A 148 3.98 -16.72 6.31
CA GLU A 148 5.00 -16.20 7.22
C GLU A 148 4.76 -16.61 8.67
N ILE A 149 3.51 -16.52 9.15
CA ILE A 149 3.17 -16.88 10.53
C ILE A 149 3.30 -18.40 10.75
N VAL A 150 2.92 -19.21 9.75
CA VAL A 150 3.14 -20.66 9.76
C VAL A 150 4.62 -21.00 9.78
N GLY A 151 5.42 -20.39 8.89
CA GLY A 151 6.86 -20.61 8.82
C GLY A 151 7.63 -20.19 10.07
N LYS A 152 7.08 -19.26 10.86
CA LYS A 152 7.63 -18.85 12.17
C LYS A 152 7.20 -19.76 13.33
N GLY A 153 6.38 -20.79 13.10
CA GLY A 153 5.93 -21.71 14.15
C GLY A 153 4.90 -21.13 15.13
N VAL A 154 4.34 -19.94 14.85
CA VAL A 154 3.41 -19.23 15.74
C VAL A 154 1.96 -19.22 15.22
N ALA A 155 1.62 -20.14 14.33
CA ALA A 155 0.30 -20.23 13.69
C ALA A 155 -0.87 -20.24 14.69
N PHE A 156 -0.74 -20.99 15.79
CA PHE A 156 -1.80 -21.13 16.79
C PHE A 156 -2.13 -19.81 17.51
N LEU A 157 -1.15 -18.92 17.70
CA LEU A 157 -1.33 -17.63 18.38
C LEU A 157 -2.15 -16.64 17.55
N TYR A 158 -2.04 -16.74 16.23
CA TYR A 158 -2.62 -15.78 15.30
C TYR A 158 -3.80 -16.35 14.50
N GLY A 159 -4.06 -17.66 14.60
CA GLY A 159 -5.05 -18.37 13.79
C GLY A 159 -4.64 -18.48 12.32
N ALA A 160 -3.33 -18.55 12.02
CA ALA A 160 -2.85 -18.72 10.66
C ALA A 160 -2.97 -20.17 10.19
N ASP A 161 -3.22 -20.36 8.89
CA ASP A 161 -3.47 -21.66 8.28
C ASP A 161 -2.89 -21.69 6.86
N SER A 162 -2.03 -22.67 6.59
CA SER A 162 -1.34 -22.77 5.29
C SER A 162 -2.30 -23.07 4.15
N ALA A 163 -3.34 -23.88 4.39
CA ALA A 163 -4.32 -24.24 3.36
C ALA A 163 -5.17 -23.02 2.94
N ARG A 164 -5.59 -22.18 3.89
CA ARG A 164 -6.23 -20.88 3.61
C ARG A 164 -5.30 -19.98 2.83
N GLY A 165 -4.03 -19.88 3.25
CA GLY A 165 -3.03 -19.07 2.54
C GLY A 165 -2.86 -19.48 1.08
N ILE A 166 -2.73 -20.79 0.82
CA ILE A 166 -2.63 -21.35 -0.54
C ILE A 166 -3.86 -21.00 -1.38
N LYS A 167 -5.07 -21.14 -0.82
CA LYS A 167 -6.31 -20.81 -1.53
C LYS A 167 -6.38 -19.34 -1.94
N TYR A 168 -5.90 -18.41 -1.09
CA TYR A 168 -5.85 -16.99 -1.46
C TYR A 168 -4.91 -16.73 -2.64
N PHE A 169 -3.72 -17.33 -2.64
CA PHE A 169 -2.80 -17.20 -3.78
C PHE A 169 -3.40 -17.74 -5.07
N GLN A 170 -4.00 -18.93 -5.02
CA GLN A 170 -4.66 -19.55 -6.19
C GLN A 170 -5.77 -18.65 -6.73
N ARG A 171 -6.63 -18.14 -5.83
CA ARG A 171 -7.73 -17.26 -6.22
C ARG A 171 -7.26 -15.95 -6.83
N ALA A 172 -6.20 -15.34 -6.30
CA ALA A 172 -5.62 -14.14 -6.88
C ALA A 172 -5.10 -14.36 -8.32
N ILE A 173 -4.45 -15.51 -8.55
CA ILE A 173 -3.96 -15.92 -9.87
C ILE A 173 -5.12 -16.19 -10.84
N GLU A 174 -6.23 -16.74 -10.36
CA GLU A 174 -7.43 -16.92 -11.18
C GLU A 174 -8.06 -15.60 -11.61
N ILE A 175 -8.14 -14.62 -10.70
CA ILE A 175 -8.71 -13.30 -10.97
C ILE A 175 -7.81 -12.48 -11.91
N GLU A 176 -6.49 -12.50 -11.67
CA GLU A 176 -5.50 -11.73 -12.41
C GLU A 176 -4.40 -12.63 -13.00
N PRO A 177 -4.71 -13.48 -14.01
CA PRO A 177 -3.80 -14.52 -14.49
C PRO A 177 -2.52 -14.02 -15.16
N LYS A 178 -2.54 -12.76 -15.62
CA LYS A 178 -1.43 -12.09 -16.29
C LYS A 178 -0.53 -11.29 -15.33
N VAL A 179 -0.92 -11.14 -14.07
CA VAL A 179 -0.14 -10.39 -13.07
C VAL A 179 0.91 -11.32 -12.48
N ILE A 180 2.15 -11.20 -13.00
CA ILE A 180 3.26 -12.10 -12.70
C ILE A 180 3.59 -12.15 -11.20
N ILE A 181 3.51 -11.00 -10.52
CA ILE A 181 3.89 -10.90 -9.11
C ILE A 181 3.09 -11.84 -8.20
N HIS A 182 1.83 -12.18 -8.56
CA HIS A 182 1.02 -13.12 -7.79
C HIS A 182 1.64 -14.51 -7.74
N ARG A 183 2.23 -14.97 -8.85
CA ARG A 183 2.93 -16.26 -8.92
C ARG A 183 4.26 -16.23 -8.18
N VAL A 184 4.97 -15.10 -8.24
CA VAL A 184 6.25 -14.90 -7.53
C VAL A 184 6.02 -14.93 -6.01
N GLU A 185 5.04 -14.19 -5.52
CA GLU A 185 4.71 -14.18 -4.08
C GLU A 185 4.10 -15.51 -3.62
N PHE A 186 3.36 -16.22 -4.48
CA PHE A 186 2.91 -17.58 -4.16
C PHE A 186 4.10 -18.53 -3.99
N ALA A 187 5.06 -18.53 -4.92
CA ALA A 187 6.27 -19.34 -4.82
C ALA A 187 7.06 -19.00 -3.54
N ARG A 188 7.21 -17.71 -3.23
CA ARG A 188 7.81 -17.25 -1.95
C ARG A 188 7.04 -17.81 -0.75
N GLY A 189 5.71 -17.74 -0.75
CA GLY A 189 4.86 -18.31 0.29
C GLY A 189 5.12 -19.80 0.52
N MET A 190 5.34 -20.57 -0.55
CA MET A 190 5.65 -22.00 -0.43
C MET A 190 6.98 -22.24 0.26
N THR A 191 8.01 -21.44 -0.04
CA THR A 191 9.30 -21.53 0.67
C THR A 191 9.20 -21.20 2.16
N LEU A 192 8.27 -20.31 2.55
CA LEU A 192 8.05 -19.97 3.95
C LEU A 192 7.35 -21.09 4.72
N ILE A 193 6.38 -21.74 4.07
CA ILE A 193 5.66 -22.89 4.66
C ILE A 193 6.61 -24.09 4.83
N ASP A 194 7.49 -24.34 3.86
CA ASP A 194 8.40 -25.49 3.88
C ASP A 194 9.49 -25.38 4.97
N LYS A 195 9.89 -24.15 5.36
CA LYS A 195 10.81 -23.92 6.48
C LYS A 195 10.33 -24.47 7.84
N LYS A 196 9.06 -24.91 7.95
CA LYS A 196 8.51 -25.61 9.11
C LYS A 196 9.12 -27.02 9.32
N SER A 197 9.87 -27.55 8.36
CA SER A 197 10.32 -28.94 8.32
C SER A 197 11.70 -29.22 8.95
N ILE A 198 12.27 -28.32 9.78
CA ILE A 198 13.54 -28.55 10.50
C ILE A 198 13.38 -28.28 11.99
#